data_AF-A0A2W4IRY8-F1
#
_entry.id   AF-A0A2W4IRY8-F1
#
_cell.length_a   1.000
_cell.length_b   1.000
_cell.length_c   1.000
_cell.angle_alpha   90.00
_cell.angle_beta   90.00
_cell.angle_gamma   90.00
#
_symmetry.space_group_name_H-M   'P 1'
#
loop_
_entity.id
_entity.type
_entity.pdbx_description
1 polymer ?
#
loop_
_entity_poly.entity_id
_entity_poly.type
_entity_poly.pdbx_seq_one_letter_code
_entity_poly.pdbx_strand_id
1 'polypeptide(L)'
;RLAMTNVGTIVCALPVPSLIRVVVSMLVLGALVSFVPILFAAIRASRLARAAARDDVVPARPVEPVRASTRRSGVAIAGLAAVLVAAATGAALDPAALDGPVTSAANGVPPTGHTTTVEVKAAGMRFTPDTIEVPAGDRLVITVRNASAGDVHDLVLDTGAKSGRLAPGETAVVDVGVAGRDIEGWCSVAGHRQMGMVLTIRVTGMQHGTTSPGGARGTGKHTGSGNGGPRATVDPSATPPEDFRARDARLPALPPGRVHRVRLVITETEREVAPGVRQTVWTYNGTVPGPILRGQVGDRFEITLVNDGTIGHSIDFHAGALAPDRPMRTIPPGESLTYTFTAERAGVWMYHCSTEPMSTHIAAGLFGAVVIEPPDLPPVDRSYVLVQSEMYFGPQGGTPDVAAIQEGKPDAVVFNGYPHQYAHRPLTAKVGERVRLWVLDAGPNRPLSFHVVGGQFDRVWSEGRWLVGSPSAPATGTGAQVLPLLPAQGGFVELTFPEAGHYPVVDHVMSDAERGARGIIRVTK
;
A
#
# COMPACT_ATOMS: atom_id res chain seq x y z
N ARG A 1 -2.15 -37.06 -19.07
CA ARG A 1 -1.68 -35.73 -19.54
C ARG A 1 -2.83 -34.74 -19.63
N LEU A 2 -3.69 -34.74 -20.66
CA LEU A 2 -4.86 -33.85 -20.72
C LEU A 2 -5.75 -33.88 -19.45
N ALA A 3 -6.07 -35.08 -18.95
CA ALA A 3 -6.83 -35.22 -17.71
C ALA A 3 -6.07 -34.64 -16.49
N MET A 4 -4.76 -34.86 -16.39
CA MET A 4 -3.94 -34.30 -15.29
C MET A 4 -3.82 -32.79 -15.36
N THR A 5 -3.63 -32.23 -16.56
CA THR A 5 -3.55 -30.79 -16.77
C THR A 5 -4.90 -30.14 -16.46
N ASN A 6 -5.99 -30.61 -17.05
CA ASN A 6 -7.30 -29.99 -16.85
C ASN A 6 -7.79 -30.13 -15.41
N VAL A 7 -7.74 -31.33 -14.83
CA VAL A 7 -8.19 -31.55 -13.45
C VAL A 7 -7.24 -30.89 -12.45
N GLY A 8 -5.93 -30.97 -12.67
CA GLY A 8 -4.95 -30.31 -11.81
C GLY A 8 -5.09 -28.78 -11.84
N THR A 9 -5.35 -28.17 -13.00
CA THR A 9 -5.62 -26.73 -13.11
C THR A 9 -6.92 -26.35 -12.40
N ILE A 10 -7.98 -27.16 -12.51
CA ILE A 10 -9.23 -26.93 -11.75
C ILE A 10 -8.96 -27.00 -10.24
N VAL A 11 -8.22 -28.01 -9.77
CA VAL A 11 -7.85 -28.13 -8.35
C VAL A 11 -7.03 -26.94 -7.88
N CYS A 12 -6.10 -26.42 -8.69
CA CYS A 12 -5.32 -25.22 -8.36
C CYS A 12 -6.17 -23.94 -8.34
N ALA A 13 -7.28 -23.89 -9.08
CA ALA A 13 -8.20 -22.74 -9.12
C ALA A 13 -9.25 -22.76 -8.00
N LEU A 14 -9.46 -23.90 -7.36
CA LEU A 14 -10.31 -24.03 -6.17
C LEU A 14 -9.58 -23.50 -4.92
N PRO A 15 -10.32 -23.13 -3.85
CA PRO A 15 -9.74 -22.66 -2.59
C PRO A 15 -9.12 -23.83 -1.79
N VAL A 16 -8.11 -24.46 -2.38
CA VAL A 16 -7.31 -25.52 -1.74
C VAL A 16 -6.09 -24.92 -1.06
N PRO A 17 -5.63 -25.54 0.04
CA PRO A 17 -4.41 -25.14 0.73
C PRO A 17 -3.18 -25.01 -0.16
N SER A 18 -2.23 -24.18 0.29
CA SER A 18 -1.04 -23.81 -0.48
C SER A 18 -0.18 -25.03 -0.83
N LEU A 19 -0.02 -25.99 0.07
CA LEU A 19 0.78 -27.19 -0.20
C LEU A 19 0.13 -28.11 -1.24
N ILE A 20 -1.20 -28.28 -1.19
CA ILE A 20 -1.96 -29.00 -2.22
C ILE A 20 -1.77 -28.31 -3.57
N ARG A 21 -1.84 -26.97 -3.60
CA ARG A 21 -1.64 -26.19 -4.82
C ARG A 21 -0.23 -26.35 -5.38
N VAL A 22 0.80 -26.39 -4.53
CA VAL A 22 2.21 -26.59 -4.93
C VAL A 22 2.43 -28.01 -5.49
N VAL A 23 1.99 -29.04 -4.78
CA VAL A 23 2.16 -30.44 -5.22
C VAL A 23 1.41 -30.70 -6.53
N VAL A 24 0.16 -30.23 -6.64
CA VAL A 24 -0.64 -30.39 -7.86
C VAL A 24 -0.07 -29.56 -9.03
N SER A 25 0.42 -28.34 -8.78
CA SER A 25 1.02 -27.51 -9.84
C SER A 25 2.35 -28.09 -10.37
N MET A 26 3.17 -28.70 -9.53
CA MET A 26 4.36 -29.45 -9.96
C MET A 26 4.00 -30.64 -10.85
N LEU A 27 2.91 -31.35 -10.52
CA LEU A 27 2.40 -32.47 -11.31
C LEU A 27 1.86 -31.99 -12.69
N VAL A 28 1.16 -30.85 -12.71
CA VAL A 28 0.70 -30.20 -13.95
C VAL A 28 1.89 -29.75 -14.80
N LEU A 29 2.89 -29.14 -14.18
CA LEU A 29 4.11 -28.70 -14.87
C LEU A 29 4.86 -29.88 -15.49
N GLY A 30 5.04 -30.99 -14.77
CA GLY A 30 5.62 -32.21 -15.32
C GLY A 30 4.83 -32.78 -16.50
N ALA A 31 3.49 -32.72 -16.44
CA ALA A 31 2.62 -33.13 -17.55
C ALA A 31 2.76 -32.21 -18.78
N LEU A 32 3.03 -30.91 -18.60
CA LEU A 32 3.27 -29.96 -19.68
C LEU A 32 4.68 -30.10 -20.26
N VAL A 33 5.72 -30.18 -19.42
CA VAL A 33 7.12 -30.31 -19.85
C VAL A 33 7.35 -31.60 -20.62
N SER A 34 6.68 -32.71 -20.24
CA SER A 34 6.71 -33.95 -21.01
C SER A 34 6.14 -33.83 -22.44
N PHE A 35 5.48 -32.72 -22.80
CA PHE A 35 5.02 -32.46 -24.17
C PHE A 35 6.18 -32.26 -25.13
N VAL A 36 7.19 -31.51 -24.70
CA VAL A 36 8.30 -31.07 -25.54
C VAL A 36 9.03 -32.28 -26.15
N PRO A 37 9.52 -33.27 -25.39
CA PRO A 37 10.21 -34.43 -25.98
C PRO A 37 9.28 -35.29 -26.84
N ILE A 38 8.00 -35.43 -26.46
CA ILE A 38 7.01 -36.20 -27.24
C ILE A 38 6.72 -35.52 -28.59
N LEU A 39 6.62 -34.19 -28.61
CA LEU A 39 6.43 -33.41 -29.83
C LEU A 39 7.61 -33.59 -30.78
N PHE A 40 8.85 -33.48 -30.28
CA PHE A 40 10.03 -33.71 -31.09
C PHE A 40 10.12 -35.16 -31.61
N ALA A 41 9.77 -36.15 -30.79
CA ALA A 41 9.70 -37.54 -31.21
C ALA A 41 8.64 -37.77 -32.30
N ALA A 42 7.46 -37.15 -32.16
CA ALA A 42 6.39 -37.22 -33.16
C ALA A 42 6.77 -36.53 -34.47
N ILE A 43 7.44 -35.36 -34.42
CA ILE A 43 7.96 -34.67 -35.60
C ILE A 43 9.01 -35.56 -36.29
N ARG A 44 9.92 -36.18 -35.54
CA ARG A 44 10.92 -37.11 -36.09
C ARG A 44 10.26 -38.32 -36.73
N ALA A 45 9.29 -38.95 -36.08
CA ALA A 45 8.54 -40.09 -36.62
C ALA A 45 7.76 -39.71 -37.89
N SER A 46 7.12 -38.53 -37.91
CA SER A 46 6.41 -38.01 -39.09
C SER A 46 7.36 -37.74 -40.26
N ARG A 47 8.54 -37.18 -39.99
CA ARG A 47 9.57 -36.97 -41.02
C ARG A 47 10.10 -38.29 -41.57
N LEU A 48 10.36 -39.29 -40.71
CA LEU A 48 10.79 -40.62 -41.13
C LEU A 48 9.69 -41.35 -41.95
N ALA A 49 8.43 -41.26 -41.53
CA ALA A 49 7.30 -41.83 -42.28
C ALA A 49 7.10 -41.15 -43.64
N ARG A 50 7.24 -39.81 -43.72
CA ARG A 50 7.19 -39.07 -44.99
C ARG A 50 8.38 -39.33 -45.89
N ALA A 51 9.55 -39.63 -45.32
CA ALA A 51 10.71 -40.04 -46.10
C ALA A 51 10.51 -41.46 -46.66
N ALA A 52 10.01 -42.40 -45.87
CA ALA A 52 9.67 -43.75 -46.32
C ALA A 52 8.52 -43.77 -47.37
N ALA A 53 7.54 -42.86 -47.26
CA ALA A 53 6.45 -42.75 -48.23
C ALA A 53 6.83 -42.04 -49.55
N ARG A 54 8.04 -41.48 -49.66
CA ARG A 54 8.52 -40.84 -50.90
C ARG A 54 9.13 -41.82 -51.90
N ASP A 55 9.43 -43.05 -51.48
CA ASP A 55 10.08 -44.05 -52.33
C ASP A 55 9.13 -45.15 -52.85
N ASP A 56 7.84 -45.15 -52.47
CA ASP A 56 6.84 -46.11 -52.98
C ASP A 56 5.53 -45.42 -53.40
N VAL A 57 5.26 -45.39 -54.71
CA VAL A 57 3.94 -45.03 -55.25
C VAL A 57 3.03 -46.26 -55.14
N VAL A 58 2.27 -46.35 -54.05
CA VAL A 58 1.19 -47.34 -53.91
C VAL A 58 -0.16 -46.61 -53.92
N PRO A 59 -1.13 -47.01 -54.78
CA PRO A 59 -2.43 -46.35 -54.84
C PRO A 59 -3.21 -46.55 -53.53
N ALA A 60 -3.91 -45.49 -53.11
CA ALA A 60 -4.66 -45.44 -51.86
C ALA A 60 -5.74 -46.54 -51.81
N ARG A 61 -5.62 -47.47 -50.86
CA ARG A 61 -6.75 -48.32 -50.45
C ARG A 61 -7.70 -47.53 -49.54
N PRO A 62 -9.02 -47.81 -49.57
CA PRO A 62 -9.97 -47.18 -48.65
C PRO A 62 -9.58 -47.47 -47.20
N VAL A 63 -9.43 -46.42 -46.40
CA VAL A 63 -9.14 -46.54 -44.97
C VAL A 63 -10.42 -47.00 -44.27
N GLU A 64 -10.43 -48.25 -43.79
CA GLU A 64 -11.45 -48.69 -42.82
C GLU A 64 -11.36 -47.84 -41.55
N PRO A 65 -12.49 -47.38 -40.98
CA PRO A 65 -12.47 -46.65 -39.73
C PRO A 65 -11.96 -47.58 -38.62
N VAL A 66 -10.75 -47.30 -38.13
CA VAL A 66 -10.21 -47.94 -36.93
C VAL A 66 -11.17 -47.65 -35.78
N ARG A 67 -11.91 -48.68 -35.34
CA ARG A 67 -12.70 -48.62 -34.10
C ARG A 67 -11.79 -48.12 -32.98
N ALA A 68 -12.15 -46.99 -32.39
CA ALA A 68 -11.41 -46.40 -31.28
C ALA A 68 -11.26 -47.45 -30.17
N SER A 69 -10.02 -47.92 -29.98
CA SER A 69 -9.67 -48.85 -28.91
C SER A 69 -10.14 -48.29 -27.58
N THR A 70 -10.89 -49.10 -26.82
CA THR A 70 -11.32 -48.89 -25.44
C THR A 70 -10.17 -48.63 -24.46
N ARG A 71 -8.90 -48.68 -24.90
CA ARG A 71 -7.72 -48.30 -24.11
C ARG A 71 -7.64 -46.82 -23.73
N ARG A 72 -8.34 -45.90 -24.40
CA ARG A 72 -8.28 -44.46 -24.05
C ARG A 72 -8.86 -44.15 -22.66
N SER A 73 -9.81 -44.95 -22.18
CA SER A 73 -10.45 -44.76 -20.88
C SER A 73 -9.50 -45.04 -19.71
N GLY A 74 -8.66 -46.09 -19.81
CA GLY A 74 -7.71 -46.46 -18.75
C GLY A 74 -6.63 -45.40 -18.48
N VAL A 75 -6.17 -44.70 -19.53
CA VAL A 75 -5.14 -43.66 -19.42
C VAL A 75 -5.70 -42.36 -18.83
N ALA A 76 -6.98 -42.06 -19.04
CA ALA A 76 -7.66 -40.93 -18.41
C ALA A 76 -7.86 -41.18 -16.91
N ILE A 77 -8.25 -42.40 -16.53
CA ILE A 77 -8.42 -42.83 -15.13
C ILE A 77 -7.10 -42.74 -14.38
N ALA A 78 -5.98 -43.20 -14.98
CA ALA A 78 -4.65 -43.08 -14.36
C ALA A 78 -4.24 -41.61 -14.14
N GLY A 79 -4.60 -40.71 -15.05
CA GLY A 79 -4.35 -39.28 -14.91
C GLY A 79 -5.16 -38.63 -13.78
N LEU A 80 -6.42 -39.05 -13.61
CA LEU A 80 -7.27 -38.59 -12.50
C LEU A 80 -6.77 -39.14 -11.16
N ALA A 81 -6.41 -40.43 -11.10
CA ALA A 81 -5.86 -41.06 -9.91
C ALA A 81 -4.56 -40.38 -9.46
N ALA A 82 -3.68 -39.98 -10.39
CA ALA A 82 -2.46 -39.26 -10.05
C ALA A 82 -2.73 -37.88 -9.41
N VAL A 83 -3.75 -37.15 -9.89
CA VAL A 83 -4.15 -35.86 -9.28
C VAL A 83 -4.77 -36.08 -7.90
N LEU A 84 -5.60 -37.11 -7.73
CA LEU A 84 -6.21 -37.45 -6.44
C LEU A 84 -5.16 -37.87 -5.40
N VAL A 85 -4.19 -38.69 -5.79
CA VAL A 85 -3.08 -39.08 -4.91
C VAL A 85 -2.24 -37.85 -4.55
N ALA A 86 -1.90 -37.00 -5.53
CA ALA A 86 -1.15 -35.77 -5.29
C ALA A 86 -1.89 -34.79 -4.34
N ALA A 87 -3.21 -34.67 -4.49
CA ALA A 87 -4.04 -33.87 -3.59
C ALA A 87 -4.10 -34.48 -2.19
N ALA A 88 -4.24 -35.81 -2.07
CA ALA A 88 -4.25 -36.51 -0.79
C ALA A 88 -2.88 -36.45 -0.07
N THR A 89 -1.77 -36.59 -0.81
CA THR A 89 -0.42 -36.41 -0.26
C THR A 89 -0.17 -34.96 0.13
N GLY A 90 -0.66 -34.00 -0.66
CA GLY A 90 -0.66 -32.59 -0.29
C GLY A 90 -1.42 -32.35 1.01
N ALA A 91 -2.62 -32.91 1.18
CA ALA A 91 -3.43 -32.79 2.39
C ALA A 91 -2.79 -33.46 3.62
N ALA A 92 -2.16 -34.63 3.44
CA ALA A 92 -1.50 -35.37 4.51
C ALA A 92 -0.20 -34.71 5.01
N LEU A 93 0.41 -33.84 4.18
CA LEU A 93 1.62 -33.11 4.51
C LEU A 93 1.36 -31.63 4.78
N ASP A 94 0.11 -31.17 4.70
CA ASP A 94 -0.26 -29.76 4.80
C ASP A 94 -0.30 -29.32 6.27
N PRO A 95 0.63 -28.45 6.71
CA PRO A 95 0.59 -27.90 8.05
C PRO A 95 -0.61 -26.97 8.29
N ALA A 96 -1.36 -26.59 7.25
CA ALA A 96 -2.59 -25.79 7.34
C ALA A 96 -3.89 -26.63 7.39
N ALA A 97 -3.83 -27.96 7.21
CA ALA A 97 -4.93 -28.86 7.60
C ALA A 97 -5.03 -29.00 9.14
N LEU A 98 -4.01 -28.51 9.83
CA LEU A 98 -4.11 -28.04 11.20
C LEU A 98 -4.52 -26.57 11.10
N ASP A 99 -5.77 -26.24 11.41
CA ASP A 99 -6.11 -24.89 11.86
C ASP A 99 -5.02 -24.50 12.87
N GLY A 100 -4.19 -23.53 12.53
CA GLY A 100 -3.01 -23.18 13.33
C GLY A 100 -3.48 -22.98 14.77
N PRO A 101 -2.98 -23.77 15.73
CA PRO A 101 -3.47 -23.66 17.08
C PRO A 101 -3.14 -22.25 17.55
N VAL A 102 -4.08 -21.62 18.25
CA VAL A 102 -3.70 -20.68 19.30
C VAL A 102 -2.75 -21.49 20.17
N THR A 103 -1.44 -21.30 19.99
CA THR A 103 -0.45 -22.14 20.64
C THR A 103 -0.50 -21.74 22.09
N SER A 104 -1.17 -22.58 22.89
CA SER A 104 -1.31 -22.38 24.32
C SER A 104 0.04 -22.00 24.90
N ALA A 105 0.04 -20.93 25.71
CA ALA A 105 1.22 -20.49 26.42
C ALA A 105 1.90 -21.66 27.16
N ALA A 106 1.11 -22.64 27.64
CA ALA A 106 1.57 -23.74 28.46
C ALA A 106 2.38 -24.78 27.69
N ASN A 107 2.10 -25.01 26.41
CA ASN A 107 2.80 -26.00 25.55
C ASN A 107 3.11 -27.36 26.23
N GLY A 108 2.18 -27.88 27.05
CA GLY A 108 2.33 -29.16 27.76
C GLY A 108 3.08 -29.11 29.11
N VAL A 109 3.52 -27.93 29.56
CA VAL A 109 4.14 -27.72 30.88
C VAL A 109 3.05 -27.61 31.96
N PRO A 110 3.11 -28.40 33.06
CA PRO A 110 2.13 -28.32 34.14
C PRO A 110 2.32 -27.04 34.97
N PRO A 111 1.24 -26.50 35.55
CA PRO A 111 1.32 -25.30 36.39
C PRO A 111 2.09 -25.58 37.69
N THR A 112 2.99 -24.67 38.06
CA THR A 112 3.69 -24.69 39.36
C THR A 112 2.80 -24.26 40.51
N GLY A 113 1.73 -23.51 40.21
CA GLY A 113 0.88 -22.82 41.18
C GLY A 113 1.39 -21.43 41.57
N HIS A 114 2.56 -21.02 41.08
CA HIS A 114 3.09 -19.67 41.26
C HIS A 114 2.59 -18.71 40.16
N THR A 115 2.49 -17.42 40.51
CA THR A 115 2.12 -16.35 39.57
C THR A 115 3.24 -15.32 39.50
N THR A 116 3.77 -15.10 38.31
CA THR A 116 4.71 -14.03 37.99
C THR A 116 3.90 -12.82 37.48
N THR A 117 4.05 -11.67 38.12
CA THR A 117 3.39 -10.42 37.71
C THR A 117 4.43 -9.39 37.28
N VAL A 118 4.26 -8.79 36.10
CA VAL A 118 5.19 -7.80 35.55
C VAL A 118 4.46 -6.55 35.09
N GLU A 119 4.98 -5.37 35.44
CA GLU A 119 4.52 -4.10 34.87
C GLU A 119 5.31 -3.80 33.58
N VAL A 120 4.61 -3.52 32.49
CA VAL A 120 5.18 -3.11 31.21
C VAL A 120 4.67 -1.72 30.86
N LYS A 121 5.59 -0.79 30.61
CA LYS A 121 5.26 0.55 30.14
C LYS A 121 5.36 0.62 28.62
N ALA A 122 4.30 1.04 27.97
CA ALA A 122 4.28 1.37 26.54
C ALA A 122 4.49 2.88 26.38
N ALA A 123 5.60 3.31 25.79
CA ALA A 123 5.88 4.72 25.53
C ALA A 123 6.73 4.88 24.26
N GLY A 124 6.38 5.86 23.43
CA GLY A 124 6.94 5.98 22.08
C GLY A 124 6.69 4.68 21.29
N MET A 125 7.72 4.14 20.65
CA MET A 125 7.64 2.88 19.88
C MET A 125 8.27 1.69 20.63
N ARG A 126 8.20 1.66 21.97
CA ARG A 126 8.90 0.66 22.80
C ARG A 126 8.08 0.23 24.02
N PHE A 127 8.18 -1.06 24.34
CA PHE A 127 7.79 -1.60 25.65
C PHE A 127 8.98 -1.55 26.61
N THR A 128 8.75 -1.21 27.87
CA THR A 128 9.77 -1.21 28.92
C THR A 128 9.26 -1.95 30.17
N PRO A 129 9.89 -3.08 30.55
CA PRO A 129 10.94 -3.77 29.81
C PRO A 129 10.43 -4.32 28.46
N ASP A 130 11.34 -4.52 27.49
CA ASP A 130 11.04 -5.15 26.19
C ASP A 130 11.28 -6.68 26.21
N THR A 131 11.87 -7.19 27.30
CA THR A 131 12.05 -8.62 27.56
C THR A 131 11.59 -8.94 28.98
N ILE A 132 10.78 -9.99 29.12
CA ILE A 132 10.33 -10.55 30.39
C ILE A 132 10.90 -11.96 30.51
N GLU A 133 11.45 -12.31 31.66
CA GLU A 133 11.82 -13.69 31.99
C GLU A 133 10.81 -14.27 32.99
N VAL A 134 10.29 -15.45 32.70
CA VAL A 134 9.30 -16.15 33.54
C VAL A 134 9.69 -17.63 33.71
N PRO A 135 9.62 -18.21 34.91
CA PRO A 135 9.86 -19.64 35.08
C PRO A 135 8.84 -20.52 34.36
N ALA A 136 9.29 -21.68 33.85
CA ALA A 136 8.42 -22.66 33.22
C ALA A 136 7.36 -23.17 34.21
N GLY A 137 6.09 -23.12 33.80
CA GLY A 137 4.93 -23.55 34.57
C GLY A 137 4.31 -22.46 35.46
N ASP A 138 4.93 -21.29 35.59
CA ASP A 138 4.31 -20.16 36.29
C ASP A 138 3.18 -19.56 35.46
N ARG A 139 2.13 -19.06 36.12
CA ARG A 139 1.14 -18.19 35.48
C ARG A 139 1.74 -16.79 35.31
N LEU A 140 1.77 -16.24 34.10
CA LEU A 140 2.23 -14.88 33.85
C LEU A 140 1.05 -13.91 33.69
N VAL A 141 1.09 -12.83 34.48
CA VAL A 141 0.14 -11.71 34.39
C VAL A 141 0.91 -10.43 34.10
N ILE A 142 0.56 -9.73 33.03
CA ILE A 142 1.23 -8.49 32.62
C ILE A 142 0.29 -7.31 32.86
N THR A 143 0.73 -6.34 33.66
CA THR A 143 0.07 -5.04 33.77
C THR A 143 0.70 -4.09 32.77
N VAL A 144 0.01 -3.79 31.67
CA VAL A 144 0.49 -2.88 30.62
C VAL A 144 -0.06 -1.48 30.87
N ARG A 145 0.81 -0.49 31.01
CA ARG A 145 0.44 0.92 31.14
C ARG A 145 0.90 1.72 29.92
N ASN A 146 -0.01 2.45 29.29
CA ASN A 146 0.36 3.45 28.29
C ASN A 146 0.91 4.70 28.99
N ALA A 147 2.20 4.94 28.83
CA ALA A 147 2.92 6.09 29.37
C ALA A 147 3.28 7.14 28.29
N SER A 148 2.83 6.96 27.03
CA SER A 148 2.90 8.00 26.00
C SER A 148 2.00 9.19 26.34
N ALA A 149 2.38 10.38 25.89
CA ALA A 149 1.59 11.60 26.09
C ALA A 149 0.45 11.79 25.06
N GLY A 150 0.55 11.14 23.89
CA GLY A 150 -0.41 11.32 22.79
C GLY A 150 -0.74 10.05 22.02
N ASP A 151 0.17 9.08 21.96
CA ASP A 151 -0.05 7.85 21.21
C ASP A 151 -0.94 6.88 21.97
N VAL A 152 -1.76 6.16 21.22
CA VAL A 152 -2.48 4.97 21.70
C VAL A 152 -1.57 3.77 21.52
N HIS A 153 -1.60 2.83 22.45
CA HIS A 153 -0.87 1.57 22.38
C HIS A 153 -1.76 0.39 22.76
N ASP A 154 -1.33 -0.81 22.42
CA ASP A 154 -1.84 -2.04 23.01
C ASP A 154 -0.72 -3.05 23.15
N LEU A 155 -1.04 -4.20 23.75
CA LEU A 155 -0.23 -5.40 23.71
C LEU A 155 -1.08 -6.54 23.14
N VAL A 156 -0.57 -7.17 22.10
CA VAL A 156 -1.08 -8.42 21.53
C VAL A 156 0.03 -9.46 21.63
N LEU A 157 -0.32 -10.68 22.06
CA LEU A 157 0.59 -11.81 22.14
C LEU A 157 0.30 -12.83 21.04
N ASP A 158 1.31 -13.62 20.66
CA ASP A 158 1.15 -14.74 19.71
C ASP A 158 0.17 -15.83 20.21
N THR A 159 -0.12 -15.83 21.51
CA THR A 159 -1.14 -16.66 22.17
C THR A 159 -2.57 -16.15 21.96
N GLY A 160 -2.74 -15.00 21.29
CA GLY A 160 -4.03 -14.34 21.11
C GLY A 160 -4.49 -13.48 22.29
N ALA A 161 -3.80 -13.54 23.44
CA ALA A 161 -4.07 -12.65 24.56
C ALA A 161 -3.79 -11.19 24.18
N LYS A 162 -4.64 -10.26 24.63
CA LYS A 162 -4.56 -8.85 24.25
C LYS A 162 -5.05 -7.90 25.34
N SER A 163 -4.45 -6.72 25.42
CA SER A 163 -4.87 -5.65 26.35
C SER A 163 -6.10 -4.87 25.87
N GLY A 164 -6.36 -4.87 24.56
CA GLY A 164 -7.18 -3.83 23.94
C GLY A 164 -6.41 -2.51 23.80
N ARG A 165 -7.00 -1.54 23.09
CA ARG A 165 -6.42 -0.19 22.91
C ARG A 165 -6.37 0.53 24.25
N LEU A 166 -5.22 1.13 24.56
CA LEU A 166 -4.96 1.92 25.76
C LEU A 166 -4.70 3.36 25.35
N ALA A 167 -5.56 4.29 25.76
CA ALA A 167 -5.33 5.72 25.64
C ALA A 167 -4.17 6.16 26.57
N PRO A 168 -3.60 7.36 26.36
CA PRO A 168 -2.57 7.91 27.25
C PRO A 168 -2.96 7.83 28.73
N GLY A 169 -2.09 7.21 29.54
CA GLY A 169 -2.28 7.03 30.98
C GLY A 169 -3.09 5.79 31.37
N GLU A 170 -3.79 5.14 30.44
CA GLU A 170 -4.59 3.94 30.72
C GLU A 170 -3.71 2.72 31.02
N THR A 171 -4.29 1.77 31.74
CA THR A 171 -3.65 0.52 32.15
C THR A 171 -4.60 -0.64 31.94
N ALA A 172 -4.07 -1.78 31.47
CA ALA A 172 -4.81 -3.03 31.37
C ALA A 172 -3.99 -4.19 31.90
N VAL A 173 -4.68 -5.24 32.32
CA VAL A 173 -4.07 -6.49 32.77
C VAL A 173 -4.29 -7.56 31.69
N VAL A 174 -3.19 -8.16 31.23
CA VAL A 174 -3.18 -9.26 30.26
C VAL A 174 -2.75 -10.52 30.99
N ASP A 175 -3.68 -11.49 31.09
CA ASP A 175 -3.36 -12.82 31.58
C ASP A 175 -2.81 -13.66 30.42
N VAL A 176 -1.53 -14.00 30.50
CA VAL A 176 -0.83 -14.81 29.48
C VAL A 176 -1.14 -16.29 29.69
N GLY A 177 -1.59 -16.68 30.89
CA GLY A 177 -1.73 -18.07 31.29
C GLY A 177 -0.41 -18.68 31.76
N VAL A 178 -0.35 -20.02 31.78
CA VAL A 178 0.83 -20.78 32.20
C VAL A 178 1.91 -20.66 31.14
N ALA A 179 3.13 -20.24 31.52
CA ALA A 179 4.24 -20.05 30.61
C ALA A 179 5.04 -21.36 30.43
N GLY A 180 4.99 -21.95 29.25
CA GLY A 180 5.71 -23.18 28.91
C GLY A 180 6.46 -23.16 27.58
N ARG A 181 6.49 -22.00 26.92
CA ARG A 181 7.35 -21.70 25.76
C ARG A 181 7.62 -20.20 25.70
N ASP A 182 8.66 -19.81 24.97
CA ASP A 182 8.86 -18.41 24.62
C ASP A 182 7.65 -17.87 23.84
N ILE A 183 7.25 -16.64 24.13
CA ILE A 183 6.08 -15.96 23.57
C ILE A 183 6.52 -14.62 23.01
N GLU A 184 6.05 -14.30 21.80
CA GLU A 184 6.21 -12.97 21.22
C GLU A 184 4.99 -12.09 21.50
N GLY A 185 5.24 -10.81 21.75
CA GLY A 185 4.23 -9.77 21.87
C GLY A 185 4.57 -8.54 21.03
N TRP A 186 3.57 -7.75 20.68
CA TRP A 186 3.74 -6.51 19.92
C TRP A 186 2.58 -5.53 20.14
N CYS A 187 2.81 -4.26 19.78
CA CYS A 187 1.75 -3.28 19.61
C CYS A 187 1.15 -3.41 18.20
N SER A 188 -0.17 -3.55 18.12
CA SER A 188 -0.94 -3.74 16.88
C SER A 188 -1.40 -2.44 16.23
N VAL A 189 -1.06 -1.28 16.81
CA VAL A 189 -1.28 0.02 16.16
C VAL A 189 -0.47 0.08 14.87
N ALA A 190 -1.07 0.61 13.81
CA ALA A 190 -0.50 0.57 12.48
C ALA A 190 0.93 1.14 12.46
N GLY A 191 1.89 0.29 12.10
CA GLY A 191 3.30 0.67 12.01
C GLY A 191 4.12 0.57 13.30
N HIS A 192 3.49 0.47 14.48
CA HIS A 192 4.22 0.45 15.75
C HIS A 192 5.11 -0.80 15.87
N ARG A 193 4.61 -1.98 15.51
CA ARG A 193 5.41 -3.22 15.49
C ARG A 193 6.63 -3.09 14.58
N GLN A 194 6.45 -2.52 13.38
CA GLN A 194 7.51 -2.34 12.40
C GLN A 194 8.58 -1.34 12.87
N MET A 195 8.20 -0.39 13.72
CA MET A 195 9.13 0.51 14.42
C MET A 195 9.81 -0.11 15.65
N GLY A 196 9.61 -1.40 15.90
CA GLY A 196 10.27 -2.14 16.97
C GLY A 196 9.49 -2.21 18.28
N MET A 197 8.20 -1.89 18.27
CA MET A 197 7.34 -2.02 19.45
C MET A 197 6.92 -3.48 19.67
N VAL A 198 7.91 -4.29 20.04
CA VAL A 198 7.83 -5.73 20.29
C VAL A 198 8.22 -6.04 21.74
N LEU A 199 7.65 -7.10 22.29
CA LEU A 199 7.90 -7.64 23.62
C LEU A 199 8.30 -9.10 23.48
N THR A 200 9.37 -9.52 24.15
CA THR A 200 9.77 -10.93 24.21
C THR A 200 9.51 -11.49 25.60
N ILE A 201 8.81 -12.61 25.72
CA ILE A 201 8.65 -13.33 26.98
C ILE A 201 9.46 -14.62 26.87
N ARG A 202 10.51 -14.73 27.68
CA ARG A 202 11.42 -15.88 27.72
C ARG A 202 11.07 -16.79 28.87
N VAL A 203 10.86 -18.08 28.58
CA VAL A 203 10.58 -19.08 29.60
C VAL A 203 11.88 -19.72 30.09
N THR A 204 12.15 -19.58 31.38
CA THR A 204 13.37 -20.08 32.02
C THR A 204 13.11 -21.40 32.76
N GLY A 205 14.16 -22.20 33.00
CA GLY A 205 14.03 -23.44 33.79
C GLY A 205 13.46 -24.67 33.06
N MET A 206 13.25 -24.61 31.74
CA MET A 206 12.98 -25.82 30.95
C MET A 206 14.22 -26.70 30.90
N GLN A 207 14.17 -27.89 31.50
CA GLN A 207 15.20 -28.92 31.30
C GLN A 207 15.17 -29.35 29.83
N HIS A 208 16.17 -28.92 29.06
CA HIS A 208 16.37 -29.38 27.70
C HIS A 208 16.66 -30.89 27.72
N GLY A 209 15.74 -31.68 27.19
CA GLY A 209 16.07 -32.96 26.61
C GLY A 209 17.12 -32.73 25.52
N THR A 210 18.27 -33.38 25.64
CA THR A 210 19.44 -33.22 24.79
C THR A 210 19.14 -33.49 23.31
N THR A 211 19.19 -32.44 22.49
CA THR A 211 19.73 -32.51 21.12
C THR A 211 20.59 -31.26 20.87
N SER A 212 21.83 -31.51 20.41
CA SER A 212 23.02 -30.65 20.37
C SER A 212 22.90 -29.21 19.82
N PRO A 213 23.86 -28.32 20.17
CA PRO A 213 23.92 -26.96 19.67
C PRO A 213 24.57 -26.90 18.28
N GLY A 214 23.79 -26.50 17.29
CA GLY A 214 24.24 -26.12 15.94
C GLY A 214 23.62 -24.79 15.53
N GLY A 215 23.75 -23.76 16.38
CA GLY A 215 23.21 -22.43 16.12
C GLY A 215 24.20 -21.57 15.36
N ALA A 216 24.18 -21.66 14.02
CA ALA A 216 24.66 -20.60 13.17
C ALA A 216 23.94 -19.30 13.57
N ARG A 217 24.67 -18.18 13.60
CA ARG A 217 24.10 -16.83 13.63
C ARG A 217 23.25 -16.63 12.37
N GLY A 218 22.00 -17.06 12.43
CA GLY A 218 20.97 -16.72 11.47
C GLY A 218 20.53 -15.31 11.79
N THR A 219 20.97 -14.36 10.97
CA THR A 219 20.28 -13.08 10.79
C THR A 219 18.87 -13.41 10.31
N GLY A 220 17.96 -13.62 11.27
CA GLY A 220 16.54 -13.82 11.05
C GLY A 220 16.01 -12.57 10.36
N LYS A 221 15.92 -12.63 9.04
CA LYS A 221 15.17 -11.69 8.24
C LYS A 221 13.73 -11.83 8.72
N HIS A 222 13.29 -10.94 9.61
CA HIS A 222 11.91 -10.85 10.05
C HIS A 222 11.04 -10.67 8.80
N THR A 223 10.49 -11.76 8.28
CA THR A 223 9.46 -11.70 7.27
C THR A 223 8.24 -11.16 7.98
N GLY A 224 8.00 -9.85 7.82
CA GLY A 224 6.86 -9.16 8.36
C GLY A 224 5.58 -9.82 7.88
N SER A 225 4.96 -10.63 8.73
CA SER A 225 3.55 -10.93 8.61
C SER A 225 2.81 -9.68 9.09
N GLY A 226 2.59 -8.75 8.16
CA GLY A 226 1.57 -7.72 8.29
C GLY A 226 0.20 -8.35 8.49
N ASN A 227 -0.77 -7.56 8.95
CA ASN A 227 -2.13 -7.99 9.33
C ASN A 227 -2.73 -9.08 8.42
N GLY A 228 -2.67 -10.34 8.87
CA GLY A 228 -3.64 -11.43 8.73
C GLY A 228 -4.29 -11.82 7.39
N GLY A 229 -4.00 -11.18 6.26
CA GLY A 229 -4.66 -11.48 4.98
C GLY A 229 -3.85 -11.08 3.75
N PRO A 230 -4.16 -11.64 2.56
CA PRO A 230 -3.50 -11.22 1.33
C PRO A 230 -3.79 -9.73 1.05
N ARG A 231 -2.78 -9.00 0.57
CA ARG A 231 -2.94 -7.61 0.12
C ARG A 231 -3.99 -7.53 -0.98
N ALA A 232 -4.76 -6.44 -0.99
CA ALA A 232 -5.66 -6.15 -2.08
C ALA A 232 -4.85 -5.85 -3.36
N THR A 233 -5.36 -6.31 -4.48
CA THR A 233 -4.74 -6.14 -5.81
C THR A 233 -5.72 -5.41 -6.72
N VAL A 234 -5.21 -4.46 -7.50
CA VAL A 234 -5.98 -3.78 -8.56
C VAL A 234 -5.81 -4.52 -9.87
N ASP A 235 -6.91 -4.78 -10.58
CA ASP A 235 -6.87 -5.17 -11.99
C ASP A 235 -6.51 -3.93 -12.83
N PRO A 236 -5.38 -3.92 -13.56
CA PRO A 236 -4.96 -2.77 -14.37
C PRO A 236 -5.96 -2.38 -15.48
N SER A 237 -6.88 -3.29 -15.83
CA SER A 237 -7.91 -3.07 -16.84
C SER A 237 -9.28 -2.68 -16.25
N ALA A 238 -9.43 -2.71 -14.93
CA ALA A 238 -10.69 -2.37 -14.28
C ALA A 238 -11.03 -0.87 -14.43
N THR A 239 -12.30 -0.60 -14.70
CA THR A 239 -12.84 0.75 -14.75
C THR A 239 -13.46 1.14 -13.41
N PRO A 240 -13.46 2.42 -13.03
CA PRO A 240 -14.18 2.90 -11.87
C PRO A 240 -15.69 2.55 -11.95
N PRO A 241 -16.39 2.47 -10.81
CA PRO A 241 -17.84 2.24 -10.79
C PRO A 241 -18.61 3.38 -11.47
N GLU A 242 -19.87 3.13 -11.87
CA GLU A 242 -20.68 4.11 -12.62
C GLU A 242 -20.91 5.43 -11.87
N ASP A 243 -21.01 5.36 -10.55
CA ASP A 243 -21.20 6.51 -9.67
C ASP A 243 -19.89 7.25 -9.34
N PHE A 244 -18.75 6.79 -9.85
CA PHE A 244 -17.44 7.40 -9.64
C PHE A 244 -17.46 8.90 -9.90
N ARG A 245 -16.92 9.65 -8.93
CA ARG A 245 -16.69 11.08 -8.99
C ARG A 245 -15.19 11.35 -8.84
N ALA A 246 -14.57 11.82 -9.91
CA ALA A 246 -13.22 12.34 -9.83
C ALA A 246 -13.20 13.60 -8.97
N ARG A 247 -12.08 13.81 -8.26
CA ARG A 247 -11.84 15.04 -7.51
C ARG A 247 -11.74 16.21 -8.47
N ASP A 248 -12.43 17.30 -8.16
CA ASP A 248 -12.27 18.55 -8.89
C ASP A 248 -10.83 19.06 -8.72
N ALA A 249 -10.12 19.17 -9.84
CA ALA A 249 -8.74 19.64 -9.87
C ALA A 249 -8.65 21.16 -9.95
N ARG A 250 -9.75 21.90 -10.14
CA ARG A 250 -9.69 23.36 -10.24
C ARG A 250 -9.10 23.95 -8.97
N LEU A 251 -8.17 24.89 -9.12
CA LEU A 251 -7.65 25.63 -7.98
C LEU A 251 -8.83 26.32 -7.27
N PRO A 252 -9.04 26.12 -5.96
CA PRO A 252 -10.11 26.78 -5.22
C PRO A 252 -10.01 28.31 -5.36
N ALA A 253 -11.16 28.99 -5.26
CA ALA A 253 -11.17 30.44 -5.22
C ALA A 253 -10.32 30.95 -4.05
N LEU A 254 -9.63 32.08 -4.26
CA LEU A 254 -8.89 32.73 -3.19
C LEU A 254 -9.89 33.20 -2.13
N PRO A 255 -9.79 32.74 -0.86
CA PRO A 255 -10.70 33.18 0.18
C PRO A 255 -10.53 34.69 0.43
N PRO A 256 -11.62 35.41 0.75
CA PRO A 256 -11.53 36.83 1.05
C PRO A 256 -10.83 37.09 2.40
N GLY A 257 -10.14 38.23 2.50
CA GLY A 257 -9.46 38.65 3.73
C GLY A 257 -8.05 38.06 3.91
N ARG A 258 -7.44 38.39 5.04
CA ARG A 258 -6.05 38.00 5.39
C ARG A 258 -5.94 36.96 6.49
N VAL A 259 -7.09 36.54 7.06
CA VAL A 259 -7.15 35.55 8.15
C VAL A 259 -8.06 34.41 7.72
N HIS A 260 -7.47 33.24 7.53
CA HIS A 260 -8.13 32.03 7.05
C HIS A 260 -8.35 31.07 8.21
N ARG A 261 -9.61 30.90 8.63
CA ARG A 261 -9.98 29.96 9.69
C ARG A 261 -10.44 28.66 9.08
N VAL A 262 -9.73 27.57 9.39
CA VAL A 262 -10.00 26.25 8.81
C VAL A 262 -10.16 25.24 9.93
N ARG A 263 -11.24 24.46 9.89
CA ARG A 263 -11.41 23.30 10.76
C ARG A 263 -11.09 22.04 9.96
N LEU A 264 -10.12 21.27 10.44
CA LEU A 264 -9.72 19.99 9.88
C LEU A 264 -10.09 18.88 10.87
N VAL A 265 -10.97 17.99 10.44
CA VAL A 265 -11.40 16.82 11.22
C VAL A 265 -10.74 15.60 10.62
N ILE A 266 -9.99 14.89 11.45
CA ILE A 266 -9.40 13.61 11.08
C ILE A 266 -10.45 12.52 11.27
N THR A 267 -10.67 11.71 10.24
CA THR A 267 -11.53 10.52 10.32
C THR A 267 -10.88 9.35 9.62
N GLU A 268 -11.15 8.14 10.12
CA GLU A 268 -10.74 6.87 9.54
C GLU A 268 -11.96 6.24 8.87
N THR A 269 -11.96 6.12 7.54
CA THR A 269 -13.13 5.64 6.80
C THR A 269 -12.74 4.65 5.73
N GLU A 270 -13.50 3.56 5.63
CA GLU A 270 -13.34 2.61 4.54
C GLU A 270 -13.87 3.21 3.22
N ARG A 271 -13.03 3.22 2.20
CA ARG A 271 -13.36 3.77 0.87
C ARG A 271 -12.80 2.91 -0.24
N GLU A 272 -13.48 2.94 -1.38
CA GLU A 272 -12.92 2.43 -2.62
C GLU A 272 -11.87 3.41 -3.15
N VAL A 273 -10.60 3.01 -3.09
CA VAL A 273 -9.44 3.84 -3.44
C VAL A 273 -8.90 3.55 -4.84
N ALA A 274 -9.29 2.41 -5.40
CA ALA A 274 -9.06 1.99 -6.77
C ALA A 274 -10.18 1.01 -7.16
N PRO A 275 -10.41 0.72 -8.45
CA PRO A 275 -11.51 -0.16 -8.88
C PRO A 275 -11.47 -1.51 -8.16
N GLY A 276 -12.51 -1.82 -7.38
CA GLY A 276 -12.63 -3.07 -6.62
C GLY A 276 -11.71 -3.19 -5.38
N VAL A 277 -11.00 -2.12 -5.01
CA VAL A 277 -10.10 -2.11 -3.84
C VAL A 277 -10.60 -1.13 -2.80
N ARG A 278 -11.00 -1.66 -1.65
CA ARG A 278 -11.44 -0.90 -0.49
C ARG A 278 -10.36 -0.90 0.57
N GLN A 279 -10.06 0.27 1.13
CA GLN A 279 -9.07 0.48 2.18
C GLN A 279 -9.65 1.43 3.24
N THR A 280 -9.24 1.24 4.49
CA THR A 280 -9.43 2.25 5.53
C THR A 280 -8.43 3.37 5.32
N VAL A 281 -8.93 4.52 4.86
CA VAL A 281 -8.14 5.73 4.66
C VAL A 281 -8.32 6.70 5.81
N TRP A 282 -7.25 7.42 6.14
CA TRP A 282 -7.23 8.46 7.15
C TRP A 282 -7.28 9.80 6.45
N THR A 283 -8.26 10.64 6.78
CA THR A 283 -8.58 11.81 5.97
C THR A 283 -8.65 13.07 6.80
N TYR A 284 -8.21 14.19 6.23
CA TYR A 284 -8.65 15.51 6.68
C TYR A 284 -9.95 15.85 5.95
N ASN A 285 -11.03 16.10 6.69
CA ASN A 285 -12.37 16.45 6.17
C ASN A 285 -12.93 15.47 5.14
N GLY A 286 -12.70 14.17 5.32
CA GLY A 286 -13.33 13.15 4.49
C GLY A 286 -12.85 13.14 3.04
N THR A 287 -11.61 13.56 2.76
CA THR A 287 -11.02 13.49 1.40
C THR A 287 -9.55 13.11 1.45
N VAL A 288 -9.05 12.46 0.40
CA VAL A 288 -7.63 12.22 0.15
C VAL A 288 -7.30 12.74 -1.26
N PRO A 289 -6.33 13.67 -1.43
CA PRO A 289 -5.72 14.50 -0.39
C PRO A 289 -6.77 15.25 0.47
N GLY A 290 -6.39 15.79 1.61
CA GLY A 290 -7.21 16.74 2.36
C GLY A 290 -7.56 18.01 1.58
N PRO A 291 -8.33 18.95 2.15
CA PRO A 291 -8.69 20.21 1.49
C PRO A 291 -7.47 20.95 0.93
N ILE A 292 -7.59 21.48 -0.29
CA ILE A 292 -6.58 22.38 -0.86
C ILE A 292 -6.82 23.75 -0.25
N LEU A 293 -5.84 24.24 0.52
CA LEU A 293 -5.89 25.58 1.09
C LEU A 293 -5.23 26.55 0.11
N ARG A 294 -5.75 27.77 0.02
CA ARG A 294 -5.21 28.82 -0.85
C ARG A 294 -5.11 30.13 -0.08
N GLY A 295 -4.02 30.86 -0.30
CA GLY A 295 -3.81 32.18 0.27
C GLY A 295 -2.74 32.96 -0.51
N GLN A 296 -2.36 34.10 0.05
CA GLN A 296 -1.29 34.96 -0.43
C GLN A 296 -0.20 35.10 0.63
N VAL A 297 0.98 35.55 0.20
CA VAL A 297 2.07 35.88 1.12
C VAL A 297 1.59 36.92 2.15
N GLY A 298 1.82 36.64 3.42
CA GLY A 298 1.39 37.46 4.56
C GLY A 298 0.04 37.07 5.16
N ASP A 299 -0.71 36.16 4.53
CA ASP A 299 -1.97 35.67 5.10
C ASP A 299 -1.72 34.81 6.35
N ARG A 300 -2.61 34.91 7.34
CA ARG A 300 -2.59 34.13 8.58
C ARG A 300 -3.60 32.99 8.49
N PHE A 301 -3.16 31.78 8.78
CA PHE A 301 -3.98 30.58 8.86
C PHE A 301 -4.17 30.17 10.31
N GLU A 302 -5.43 30.02 10.73
CA GLU A 302 -5.82 29.52 12.05
C GLU A 302 -6.55 28.19 11.86
N ILE A 303 -5.84 27.10 12.14
CA ILE A 303 -6.29 25.74 11.91
C ILE A 303 -6.76 25.14 13.23
N THR A 304 -8.01 24.69 13.30
CA THR A 304 -8.50 23.85 14.38
C THR A 304 -8.49 22.40 13.91
N LEU A 305 -7.56 21.61 14.45
CA LEU A 305 -7.48 20.17 14.23
C LEU A 305 -8.35 19.44 15.26
N VAL A 306 -9.15 18.49 14.81
CA VAL A 306 -9.95 17.60 15.66
C VAL A 306 -9.64 16.16 15.26
N ASN A 307 -9.29 15.32 16.23
CA ASN A 307 -9.08 13.90 15.99
C ASN A 307 -10.35 13.10 16.31
N ASP A 308 -11.09 12.72 15.26
CA ASP A 308 -12.26 11.83 15.33
C ASP A 308 -11.92 10.43 14.78
N GLY A 309 -10.65 10.03 14.93
CA GLY A 309 -10.11 8.71 14.60
C GLY A 309 -10.05 7.78 15.81
N THR A 310 -9.33 6.68 15.65
CA THR A 310 -9.15 5.65 16.69
C THR A 310 -7.72 5.56 17.21
N ILE A 311 -6.77 6.25 16.57
CA ILE A 311 -5.37 6.37 17.00
C ILE A 311 -4.93 7.83 17.15
N GLY A 312 -3.72 8.03 17.65
CA GLY A 312 -3.12 9.36 17.74
C GLY A 312 -2.86 9.94 16.34
N HIS A 313 -3.15 11.22 16.17
CA HIS A 313 -2.86 11.95 14.93
C HIS A 313 -2.38 13.38 15.21
N SER A 314 -1.80 14.03 14.22
CA SER A 314 -1.33 15.42 14.34
C SER A 314 -1.44 16.16 12.99
N ILE A 315 -0.83 17.33 12.91
CA ILE A 315 -0.65 18.06 11.67
C ILE A 315 0.65 18.90 11.69
N ASP A 316 1.32 18.92 10.55
CA ASP A 316 2.45 19.76 10.20
C ASP A 316 2.12 20.52 8.91
N PHE A 317 2.39 21.83 8.89
CA PHE A 317 2.24 22.69 7.72
C PHE A 317 3.61 23.22 7.31
N HIS A 318 4.10 22.82 6.14
CA HIS A 318 5.40 23.30 5.62
C HIS A 318 5.36 24.78 5.24
N ALA A 319 4.16 25.34 5.02
CA ALA A 319 3.94 26.78 4.84
C ALA A 319 4.17 27.60 6.12
N GLY A 320 4.22 26.94 7.29
CA GLY A 320 4.48 27.57 8.58
C GLY A 320 5.91 27.28 9.08
N ALA A 321 6.45 28.22 9.88
CA ALA A 321 7.76 28.07 10.51
C ALA A 321 7.61 28.14 12.03
N LEU A 322 7.30 27.01 12.67
CA LEU A 322 7.07 26.91 14.11
C LEU A 322 7.89 25.77 14.72
N ALA A 323 8.23 25.89 16.01
CA ALA A 323 8.77 24.76 16.76
C ALA A 323 7.68 23.67 16.91
N PRO A 324 8.00 22.38 16.67
CA PRO A 324 6.99 21.32 16.53
C PRO A 324 6.32 20.92 17.85
N ASP A 325 7.02 21.00 18.99
CA ASP A 325 6.65 20.36 20.26
C ASP A 325 5.22 20.64 20.76
N ARG A 326 4.65 21.79 20.40
CA ARG A 326 3.28 22.18 20.79
C ARG A 326 2.28 22.12 19.63
N PRO A 327 2.49 22.83 18.50
CA PRO A 327 1.51 22.88 17.44
C PRO A 327 1.45 21.61 16.58
N MET A 328 2.47 20.75 16.61
CA MET A 328 2.56 19.54 15.78
C MET A 328 2.51 18.25 16.61
N ARG A 329 2.26 18.34 17.92
CA ARG A 329 2.19 17.16 18.79
C ARG A 329 1.05 16.23 18.39
N THR A 330 1.21 14.93 18.64
CA THR A 330 0.12 13.96 18.56
C THR A 330 -1.00 14.33 19.54
N ILE A 331 -2.23 14.33 19.04
CA ILE A 331 -3.46 14.45 19.82
C ILE A 331 -4.16 13.08 19.86
N PRO A 332 -4.56 12.59 21.04
CA PRO A 332 -5.36 11.38 21.18
C PRO A 332 -6.71 11.45 20.45
N PRO A 333 -7.39 10.31 20.24
CA PRO A 333 -8.79 10.30 19.84
C PRO A 333 -9.67 11.18 20.71
N GLY A 334 -10.58 11.93 20.10
CA GLY A 334 -11.51 12.86 20.77
C GLY A 334 -10.91 14.24 21.13
N GLU A 335 -9.60 14.41 21.02
CA GLU A 335 -8.92 15.66 21.37
C GLU A 335 -8.86 16.64 20.19
N SER A 336 -8.49 17.89 20.50
CA SER A 336 -8.28 18.93 19.49
C SER A 336 -7.04 19.78 19.77
N LEU A 337 -6.56 20.45 18.73
CA LEU A 337 -5.40 21.33 18.78
C LEU A 337 -5.58 22.50 17.83
N THR A 338 -5.11 23.68 18.22
CA THR A 338 -5.04 24.85 17.32
C THR A 338 -3.62 25.01 16.81
N TYR A 339 -3.45 25.07 15.49
CA TYR A 339 -2.21 25.40 14.80
C TYR A 339 -2.39 26.75 14.11
N THR A 340 -1.52 27.73 14.38
CA THR A 340 -1.62 29.06 13.74
C THR A 340 -0.29 29.44 13.12
N PHE A 341 -0.28 29.79 11.83
CA PHE A 341 0.91 30.28 11.14
C PHE A 341 0.58 31.44 10.20
N THR A 342 1.62 32.20 9.84
CA THR A 342 1.57 33.20 8.77
C THR A 342 2.34 32.65 7.57
N ALA A 343 1.75 32.70 6.39
CA ALA A 343 2.39 32.27 5.15
C ALA A 343 3.42 33.32 4.69
N GLU A 344 4.64 33.25 5.18
CA GLU A 344 5.69 34.23 4.87
C GLU A 344 6.29 34.07 3.46
N ARG A 345 6.09 32.91 2.84
CA ARG A 345 6.72 32.55 1.56
C ARG A 345 5.69 31.97 0.59
N ALA A 346 5.84 32.35 -0.68
CA ALA A 346 5.06 31.77 -1.76
C ALA A 346 5.48 30.33 -2.05
N GLY A 347 4.52 29.49 -2.41
CA GLY A 347 4.78 28.13 -2.85
C GLY A 347 3.58 27.20 -2.80
N VAL A 348 3.81 25.98 -3.25
CA VAL A 348 2.88 24.86 -3.12
C VAL A 348 3.42 23.99 -2.01
N TRP A 349 2.89 24.19 -0.81
CA TRP A 349 3.40 23.58 0.41
C TRP A 349 2.56 22.34 0.75
N MET A 350 3.23 21.30 1.22
CA MET A 350 2.52 20.17 1.82
C MET A 350 2.04 20.54 3.23
N TYR A 351 0.93 19.95 3.63
CA TYR A 351 0.65 19.72 5.05
C TYR A 351 0.33 18.24 5.24
N HIS A 352 0.69 17.66 6.38
CA HIS A 352 0.48 16.24 6.64
C HIS A 352 0.49 15.91 8.13
N CYS A 353 0.09 14.69 8.47
CA CYS A 353 0.23 14.20 9.84
C CYS A 353 1.70 13.91 10.17
N SER A 354 2.15 14.35 11.34
CA SER A 354 3.51 14.18 11.87
C SER A 354 3.61 13.16 13.01
N THR A 355 2.52 12.45 13.33
CA THR A 355 2.53 11.31 14.25
C THR A 355 3.32 10.14 13.66
N GLU A 356 4.13 9.49 14.48
CA GLU A 356 4.93 8.34 14.08
C GLU A 356 4.08 7.05 13.96
N PRO A 357 4.30 6.20 12.94
CA PRO A 357 5.27 6.37 11.86
C PRO A 357 4.72 7.28 10.75
N MET A 358 5.35 8.44 10.51
CA MET A 358 4.78 9.46 9.60
C MET A 358 4.46 8.92 8.20
N SER A 359 5.32 8.05 7.67
CA SER A 359 5.12 7.42 6.36
C SER A 359 3.81 6.64 6.26
N THR A 360 3.38 6.01 7.37
CA THR A 360 2.10 5.28 7.43
C THR A 360 0.92 6.24 7.44
N HIS A 361 1.01 7.34 8.19
CA HIS A 361 -0.04 8.35 8.22
C HIS A 361 -0.23 9.05 6.87
N ILE A 362 0.87 9.40 6.20
CA ILE A 362 0.83 9.99 4.86
C ILE A 362 0.25 8.97 3.87
N ALA A 363 0.78 7.74 3.83
CA ALA A 363 0.28 6.69 2.94
C ALA A 363 -1.19 6.32 3.15
N ALA A 364 -1.71 6.48 4.38
CA ALA A 364 -3.12 6.27 4.71
C ALA A 364 -4.02 7.41 4.23
N GLY A 365 -3.47 8.58 3.89
CA GLY A 365 -4.21 9.70 3.29
C GLY A 365 -4.13 11.04 4.02
N LEU A 366 -3.40 11.14 5.13
CA LEU A 366 -3.29 12.39 5.91
C LEU A 366 -2.24 13.34 5.34
N PHE A 367 -2.55 13.89 4.17
CA PHE A 367 -1.78 14.96 3.52
C PHE A 367 -2.68 15.87 2.69
N GLY A 368 -2.23 17.08 2.40
CA GLY A 368 -2.88 18.00 1.47
C GLY A 368 -1.92 19.13 1.05
N ALA A 369 -2.45 20.12 0.34
CA ALA A 369 -1.66 21.23 -0.20
C ALA A 369 -2.13 22.60 0.32
N VAL A 370 -1.18 23.51 0.54
CA VAL A 370 -1.39 24.94 0.72
C VAL A 370 -0.75 25.68 -0.46
N VAL A 371 -1.57 26.30 -1.29
CA VAL A 371 -1.10 27.13 -2.42
C VAL A 371 -1.03 28.59 -1.96
N ILE A 372 0.19 29.09 -1.80
CA ILE A 372 0.49 30.50 -1.53
C ILE A 372 1.04 31.12 -2.80
N GLU A 373 0.25 31.98 -3.43
CA GLU A 373 0.62 32.54 -4.73
C GLU A 373 1.81 33.51 -4.58
N PRO A 374 2.83 33.43 -5.46
CA PRO A 374 3.81 34.49 -5.62
C PRO A 374 3.15 35.85 -5.85
N PRO A 375 3.71 36.94 -5.27
CA PRO A 375 3.28 38.29 -5.62
C PRO A 375 3.37 38.52 -7.13
N ASP A 376 2.46 39.35 -7.64
CA ASP A 376 2.41 39.78 -9.05
C ASP A 376 2.29 38.64 -10.08
N LEU A 377 1.83 37.46 -9.65
CA LEU A 377 1.60 36.34 -10.54
C LEU A 377 0.41 36.66 -11.48
N PRO A 378 0.61 36.74 -12.81
CA PRO A 378 -0.46 37.11 -13.73
C PRO A 378 -1.63 36.12 -13.70
N PRO A 379 -2.86 36.58 -14.00
CA PRO A 379 -4.00 35.69 -14.13
C PRO A 379 -3.84 34.76 -15.34
N VAL A 380 -4.55 33.64 -15.31
CA VAL A 380 -4.62 32.63 -16.37
C VAL A 380 -6.07 32.26 -16.60
N ASP A 381 -6.38 31.70 -17.77
CA ASP A 381 -7.75 31.31 -18.11
C ASP A 381 -8.21 30.06 -17.34
N ARG A 382 -7.28 29.12 -17.08
CA ARG A 382 -7.53 27.89 -16.31
C ARG A 382 -6.44 27.67 -15.29
N SER A 383 -6.82 27.34 -14.06
CA SER A 383 -5.89 27.01 -12.98
C SER A 383 -6.32 25.70 -12.31
N TYR A 384 -5.41 24.73 -12.27
CA TYR A 384 -5.63 23.41 -11.70
C TYR A 384 -4.56 23.07 -10.65
N VAL A 385 -4.88 22.22 -9.69
CA VAL A 385 -3.97 21.66 -8.68
C VAL A 385 -3.97 20.14 -8.75
N LEU A 386 -2.78 19.57 -8.91
CA LEU A 386 -2.53 18.13 -8.97
C LEU A 386 -1.56 17.76 -7.84
N VAL A 387 -1.98 16.84 -6.99
CA VAL A 387 -1.19 16.31 -5.87
C VAL A 387 -0.88 14.85 -6.18
N GLN A 388 0.40 14.53 -6.39
CA GLN A 388 0.85 13.15 -6.52
C GLN A 388 0.98 12.51 -5.14
N SER A 389 0.60 11.24 -5.04
CA SER A 389 0.80 10.42 -3.84
C SER A 389 0.85 8.94 -4.19
N GLU A 390 1.47 8.15 -3.32
CA GLU A 390 1.48 6.70 -3.41
C GLU A 390 0.40 6.04 -2.55
N MET A 391 -0.06 4.87 -2.98
CA MET A 391 -0.93 3.98 -2.22
C MET A 391 -0.27 2.61 -2.04
N TYR A 392 -0.32 2.10 -0.81
CA TYR A 392 0.26 0.82 -0.41
C TYR A 392 -0.86 -0.03 0.18
N PHE A 393 -1.55 -0.81 -0.63
CA PHE A 393 -2.74 -1.55 -0.22
C PHE A 393 -2.38 -2.66 0.77
N GLY A 394 -3.07 -2.66 1.91
CA GLY A 394 -3.17 -3.79 2.80
C GLY A 394 -4.30 -4.74 2.38
N PRO A 395 -4.77 -5.62 3.26
CA PRO A 395 -5.98 -6.43 3.03
C PRO A 395 -7.20 -5.56 2.68
N GLN A 396 -8.21 -6.13 2.04
CA GLN A 396 -9.47 -5.43 1.76
C GLN A 396 -10.09 -4.87 3.05
N GLY A 397 -10.49 -3.61 3.03
CA GLY A 397 -10.98 -2.85 4.19
C GLY A 397 -9.90 -2.48 5.21
N GLY A 398 -8.66 -2.95 5.05
CA GLY A 398 -7.55 -2.71 5.97
C GLY A 398 -6.86 -1.36 5.77
N THR A 399 -5.92 -1.07 6.66
CA THR A 399 -4.98 0.06 6.55
C THR A 399 -3.83 -0.27 5.60
N PRO A 400 -3.01 0.71 5.18
CA PRO A 400 -1.88 0.47 4.29
C PRO A 400 -0.89 -0.62 4.78
N ASP A 401 -0.28 -1.33 3.83
CA ASP A 401 0.77 -2.31 4.12
C ASP A 401 2.08 -1.60 4.48
N VAL A 402 2.43 -1.64 5.76
CA VAL A 402 3.62 -0.96 6.30
C VAL A 402 4.93 -1.54 5.74
N ALA A 403 5.00 -2.84 5.45
CA ALA A 403 6.21 -3.42 4.86
C ALA A 403 6.41 -2.90 3.43
N ALA A 404 5.33 -2.79 2.66
CA ALA A 404 5.37 -2.20 1.32
C ALA A 404 5.79 -0.73 1.33
N ILE A 405 5.35 0.05 2.34
CA ILE A 405 5.77 1.43 2.55
C ILE A 405 7.29 1.51 2.78
N GLN A 406 7.81 0.69 3.70
CA GLN A 406 9.24 0.66 4.04
C GLN A 406 10.12 0.19 2.87
N GLU A 407 9.61 -0.74 2.05
CA GLU A 407 10.28 -1.20 0.84
C GLU A 407 10.12 -0.23 -0.35
N GLY A 408 9.31 0.82 -0.22
CA GLY A 408 9.00 1.76 -1.30
C GLY A 408 8.32 1.10 -2.50
N LYS A 409 7.43 0.11 -2.27
CA LYS A 409 6.72 -0.66 -3.31
C LYS A 409 5.22 -0.35 -3.32
N PRO A 410 4.81 0.79 -3.90
CA PRO A 410 3.40 1.16 -3.97
C PRO A 410 2.65 0.32 -5.01
N ASP A 411 1.37 0.07 -4.73
CA ASP A 411 0.45 -0.61 -5.65
C ASP A 411 -0.14 0.39 -6.66
N ALA A 412 -0.34 1.63 -6.24
CA ALA A 412 -0.73 2.73 -7.10
C ALA A 412 0.08 3.99 -6.81
N VAL A 413 0.30 4.80 -7.85
CA VAL A 413 0.74 6.19 -7.73
C VAL A 413 -0.30 7.00 -8.47
N VAL A 414 -0.78 8.09 -7.89
CA VAL A 414 -2.00 8.76 -8.36
C VAL A 414 -1.87 10.27 -8.30
N PHE A 415 -2.55 10.97 -9.21
CA PHE A 415 -2.90 12.37 -8.99
C PHE A 415 -4.24 12.44 -8.25
N ASN A 416 -4.31 13.23 -7.18
CA ASN A 416 -5.53 13.59 -6.45
C ASN A 416 -6.34 12.41 -5.87
N GLY A 417 -5.67 11.31 -5.52
CA GLY A 417 -6.23 10.28 -4.64
C GLY A 417 -7.00 9.12 -5.30
N TYR A 418 -6.98 8.99 -6.63
CA TYR A 418 -7.56 7.82 -7.30
C TYR A 418 -6.86 7.51 -8.65
N PRO A 419 -6.50 6.24 -8.95
CA PRO A 419 -5.77 5.89 -10.17
C PRO A 419 -6.51 6.30 -11.44
N HIS A 420 -5.81 6.93 -12.38
CA HIS A 420 -6.33 7.31 -13.69
C HIS A 420 -7.59 8.19 -13.68
N GLN A 421 -7.94 8.84 -12.56
CA GLN A 421 -9.22 9.54 -12.46
C GLN A 421 -9.43 10.60 -13.55
N TYR A 422 -8.35 11.27 -13.95
CA TYR A 422 -8.37 12.30 -14.99
C TYR A 422 -8.29 11.74 -16.41
N ALA A 423 -8.11 10.44 -16.59
CA ALA A 423 -8.40 9.78 -17.87
C ALA A 423 -9.91 9.54 -18.03
N HIS A 424 -10.59 9.18 -16.94
CA HIS A 424 -12.05 8.99 -16.92
C HIS A 424 -12.83 10.31 -16.88
N ARG A 425 -12.29 11.32 -16.19
CA ARG A 425 -12.86 12.67 -16.09
C ARG A 425 -11.78 13.71 -16.44
N PRO A 426 -11.54 13.97 -17.74
CA PRO A 426 -10.48 14.87 -18.19
C PRO A 426 -10.61 16.30 -17.65
N LEU A 427 -9.47 16.93 -17.42
CA LEU A 427 -9.36 18.37 -17.27
C LEU A 427 -9.76 19.04 -18.59
N THR A 428 -10.16 20.31 -18.55
CA THR A 428 -10.67 21.00 -19.76
C THR A 428 -9.93 22.31 -20.04
N ALA A 429 -9.68 22.59 -21.31
CA ALA A 429 -9.20 23.90 -21.77
C ALA A 429 -9.72 24.17 -23.19
N LYS A 430 -9.51 25.38 -23.68
CA LYS A 430 -9.70 25.72 -25.09
C LYS A 430 -8.38 26.09 -25.76
N VAL A 431 -8.35 25.98 -27.09
CA VAL A 431 -7.23 26.49 -27.89
C VAL A 431 -6.99 27.96 -27.55
N GLY A 432 -5.73 28.29 -27.30
CA GLY A 432 -5.32 29.65 -26.93
C GLY A 432 -5.52 30.04 -25.46
N GLU A 433 -6.24 29.24 -24.65
CA GLU A 433 -6.33 29.48 -23.19
C GLU A 433 -4.96 29.22 -22.53
N ARG A 434 -4.54 30.15 -21.68
CA ARG A 434 -3.40 30.00 -20.77
C ARG A 434 -3.80 29.09 -19.62
N VAL A 435 -3.10 27.97 -19.46
CA VAL A 435 -3.36 26.98 -18.41
C VAL A 435 -2.22 26.98 -17.40
N ARG A 436 -2.53 27.12 -16.11
CA ARG A 436 -1.60 26.91 -14.98
C ARG A 436 -1.92 25.60 -14.28
N LEU A 437 -0.91 24.77 -14.07
CA LEU A 437 -0.98 23.52 -13.31
C LEU A 437 -0.08 23.68 -12.08
N TRP A 438 -0.68 23.82 -10.90
CA TRP A 438 0.00 23.72 -9.61
C TRP A 438 0.20 22.25 -9.30
N VAL A 439 1.42 21.87 -8.96
CA VAL A 439 1.79 20.47 -8.76
C VAL A 439 2.48 20.34 -7.41
N LEU A 440 2.01 19.38 -6.61
CA LEU A 440 2.66 18.95 -5.37
C LEU A 440 2.99 17.48 -5.50
N ASP A 441 4.23 17.12 -5.19
CA ASP A 441 4.56 15.73 -4.89
C ASP A 441 4.45 15.51 -3.38
N ALA A 442 3.36 14.89 -2.92
CA ALA A 442 3.17 14.62 -1.49
C ALA A 442 3.89 13.33 -1.04
N GLY A 443 4.32 12.47 -1.97
CA GLY A 443 5.01 11.23 -1.65
C GLY A 443 4.11 10.15 -1.01
N PRO A 444 4.61 9.41 0.01
CA PRO A 444 5.74 9.76 0.86
C PRO A 444 7.15 9.54 0.28
N ASN A 445 7.33 8.73 -0.77
CA ASN A 445 8.67 8.22 -1.14
C ASN A 445 9.07 8.42 -2.61
N ARG A 446 8.11 8.51 -3.55
CA ARG A 446 8.39 8.50 -5.00
C ARG A 446 8.57 9.91 -5.54
N PRO A 447 9.60 10.17 -6.36
CA PRO A 447 9.72 11.43 -7.05
C PRO A 447 8.73 11.53 -8.22
N LEU A 448 8.38 12.75 -8.59
CA LEU A 448 7.53 13.09 -9.72
C LEU A 448 8.33 13.74 -10.85
N SER A 449 8.21 13.20 -12.07
CA SER A 449 8.65 13.88 -13.29
C SER A 449 7.42 14.38 -14.08
N PHE A 450 6.81 15.49 -13.64
CA PHE A 450 5.52 15.93 -14.18
C PHE A 450 5.63 16.41 -15.63
N HIS A 451 4.82 15.83 -16.51
CA HIS A 451 4.84 16.11 -17.96
C HIS A 451 3.44 16.23 -18.55
N VAL A 452 3.29 17.11 -19.56
CA VAL A 452 2.12 17.18 -20.43
C VAL A 452 2.54 16.80 -21.85
N VAL A 453 2.13 15.62 -22.30
CA VAL A 453 2.46 15.09 -23.63
C VAL A 453 1.87 15.99 -24.71
N GLY A 454 2.72 16.43 -25.64
CA GLY A 454 2.36 17.37 -26.71
C GLY A 454 2.37 18.84 -26.28
N GLY A 455 2.66 19.14 -25.02
CA GLY A 455 2.86 20.49 -24.50
C GLY A 455 4.33 20.80 -24.20
N GLN A 456 4.66 22.08 -24.20
CA GLN A 456 5.93 22.60 -23.66
C GLN A 456 5.60 23.71 -22.67
N PHE A 457 6.31 23.74 -21.55
CA PHE A 457 6.11 24.76 -20.53
C PHE A 457 6.93 26.00 -20.88
N ASP A 458 6.26 27.14 -21.01
CA ASP A 458 6.90 28.44 -21.22
C ASP A 458 7.05 29.23 -19.91
N ARG A 459 6.48 28.72 -18.81
CA ARG A 459 6.84 29.09 -17.44
C ARG A 459 6.94 27.87 -16.56
N VAL A 460 7.99 27.82 -15.75
CA VAL A 460 8.18 26.81 -14.70
C VAL A 460 8.68 27.49 -13.44
N TRP A 461 7.96 27.30 -12.35
CA TRP A 461 8.35 27.75 -11.03
C TRP A 461 8.39 26.54 -10.08
N SER A 462 9.47 26.40 -9.33
CA SER A 462 9.68 25.28 -8.40
C SER A 462 10.37 25.79 -7.15
N GLU A 463 9.85 25.46 -5.97
CA GLU A 463 10.53 25.71 -4.68
C GLU A 463 11.08 27.15 -4.52
N GLY A 464 10.31 28.17 -4.89
CA GLY A 464 10.74 29.57 -4.79
C GLY A 464 11.43 30.15 -6.02
N ARG A 465 11.76 29.32 -7.03
CA ARG A 465 12.61 29.71 -8.16
C ARG A 465 11.90 29.59 -9.50
N TRP A 466 12.04 30.62 -10.33
CA TRP A 466 11.72 30.54 -11.77
C TRP A 466 12.83 29.78 -12.50
N LEU A 467 12.47 28.63 -13.08
CA LEU A 467 13.37 27.81 -13.90
C LEU A 467 13.25 28.18 -15.38
N VAL A 468 12.04 28.59 -15.80
CA VAL A 468 11.73 29.05 -17.16
C VAL A 468 10.77 30.24 -17.07
N GLY A 469 11.01 31.27 -17.87
CA GLY A 469 10.22 32.49 -17.86
C GLY A 469 10.41 33.33 -16.59
N SER A 470 9.47 34.22 -16.31
CA SER A 470 9.45 35.09 -15.13
C SER A 470 8.01 35.44 -14.75
N PRO A 471 7.77 36.12 -13.60
CA PRO A 471 6.44 36.64 -13.28
C PRO A 471 5.92 37.58 -14.37
N SER A 472 6.79 38.41 -14.94
CA SER A 472 6.43 39.46 -15.88
C SER A 472 6.21 38.98 -17.32
N ALA A 473 6.87 37.89 -17.76
CA ALA A 473 6.72 37.37 -19.12
C ALA A 473 6.97 35.86 -19.21
N PRO A 474 6.20 35.12 -20.05
CA PRO A 474 6.56 33.75 -20.42
C PRO A 474 7.86 33.74 -21.23
N ALA A 475 8.56 32.60 -21.24
CA ALA A 475 9.78 32.44 -22.02
C ALA A 475 9.49 32.49 -23.52
N THR A 476 10.40 33.10 -24.29
CA THR A 476 10.39 33.10 -25.75
C THR A 476 11.66 32.44 -26.26
N GLY A 477 11.54 31.52 -27.24
CA GLY A 477 12.68 30.79 -27.81
C GLY A 477 13.31 29.72 -26.90
N THR A 478 12.73 29.44 -25.74
CA THR A 478 13.11 28.35 -24.83
C THR A 478 11.89 27.84 -24.06
N GLY A 479 12.02 26.69 -23.41
CA GLY A 479 10.94 26.06 -22.65
C GLY A 479 11.44 24.88 -21.80
N ALA A 480 10.53 24.25 -21.07
CA ALA A 480 10.78 23.01 -20.33
C ALA A 480 9.78 21.92 -20.71
N GLN A 481 10.25 20.69 -20.69
CA GLN A 481 9.43 19.49 -20.93
C GLN A 481 8.84 18.91 -19.65
N VAL A 482 9.50 19.10 -18.50
CA VAL A 482 9.12 18.50 -17.21
C VAL A 482 9.24 19.50 -16.08
N LEU A 483 8.43 19.32 -15.04
CA LEU A 483 8.65 19.85 -13.70
C LEU A 483 9.08 18.69 -12.79
N PRO A 484 10.37 18.57 -12.44
CA PRO A 484 10.84 17.54 -11.53
C PRO A 484 10.58 17.95 -10.07
N LEU A 485 9.97 17.07 -9.29
CA LEU A 485 9.71 17.26 -7.86
C LEU A 485 10.15 16.01 -7.10
N LEU A 486 10.79 16.21 -5.96
CA LEU A 486 10.98 15.18 -4.94
C LEU A 486 9.78 15.17 -3.99
N PRO A 487 9.62 14.12 -3.15
CA PRO A 487 8.61 14.15 -2.10
C PRO A 487 8.69 15.42 -1.24
N ALA A 488 7.51 15.98 -0.95
CA ALA A 488 7.27 17.26 -0.28
C ALA A 488 7.66 18.53 -1.08
N GLN A 489 8.07 18.42 -2.35
CA GLN A 489 8.31 19.58 -3.21
C GLN A 489 7.09 19.97 -4.03
N GLY A 490 6.95 21.26 -4.29
CA GLY A 490 5.87 21.81 -5.08
C GLY A 490 6.30 22.92 -6.04
N GLY A 491 5.47 23.11 -7.06
CA GLY A 491 5.71 24.09 -8.10
C GLY A 491 4.49 24.35 -8.96
N PHE A 492 4.68 25.10 -10.04
CA PHE A 492 3.68 25.18 -11.09
C PHE A 492 4.33 25.32 -12.46
N VAL A 493 3.56 24.93 -13.47
CA VAL A 493 3.89 25.14 -14.87
C VAL A 493 2.77 25.90 -15.56
N GLU A 494 3.13 26.66 -16.59
CA GLU A 494 2.17 27.26 -17.51
C GLU A 494 2.49 26.89 -18.95
N LEU A 495 1.43 26.77 -19.75
CA LEU A 495 1.47 26.53 -21.18
C LEU A 495 0.17 27.00 -21.84
N THR A 496 0.19 27.06 -23.17
CA THR A 496 -0.98 27.31 -24.01
C THR A 496 -1.06 26.20 -25.04
N PHE A 497 -2.27 25.75 -25.38
CA PHE A 497 -2.48 24.70 -26.38
C PHE A 497 -2.76 25.32 -27.76
N PRO A 498 -1.93 25.03 -28.79
CA PRO A 498 -2.13 25.58 -30.13
C PRO A 498 -3.22 24.86 -30.92
N GLU A 499 -3.56 23.62 -30.54
CA GLU A 499 -4.50 22.77 -31.27
C GLU A 499 -5.50 22.10 -30.32
N ALA A 500 -6.68 21.78 -30.84
CA ALA A 500 -7.67 21.00 -30.11
C ALA A 500 -7.25 19.52 -30.10
N GLY A 501 -7.48 18.83 -28.98
CA GLY A 501 -7.03 17.45 -28.83
C GLY A 501 -7.15 16.94 -27.40
N HIS A 502 -6.55 15.77 -27.17
CA HIS A 502 -6.42 15.17 -25.86
C HIS A 502 -4.93 15.10 -25.52
N TYR A 503 -4.51 15.89 -24.53
CA TYR A 503 -3.11 16.00 -24.10
C TYR A 503 -2.94 15.18 -22.82
N PRO A 504 -2.23 14.03 -22.86
CA PRO A 504 -1.94 13.27 -21.67
C PRO A 504 -1.14 14.07 -20.64
N VAL A 505 -1.52 13.98 -19.37
CA VAL A 505 -0.74 14.45 -18.23
C VAL A 505 -0.19 13.23 -17.53
N VAL A 506 1.11 13.17 -17.22
CA VAL A 506 1.75 11.97 -16.67
C VAL A 506 2.83 12.31 -15.65
N ASP A 507 3.10 11.37 -14.74
CA ASP A 507 4.43 11.20 -14.19
C ASP A 507 5.33 10.47 -15.21
N HIS A 508 6.44 11.09 -15.62
CA HIS A 508 7.37 10.51 -16.59
C HIS A 508 8.26 9.41 -15.98
N VAL A 509 8.14 9.12 -14.67
CA VAL A 509 8.43 7.77 -14.16
C VAL A 509 7.35 6.84 -14.70
N MET A 510 7.56 6.29 -15.90
CA MET A 510 6.49 5.66 -16.68
C MET A 510 5.77 4.52 -15.95
N SER A 511 6.47 3.76 -15.10
CA SER A 511 5.82 2.74 -14.27
C SER A 511 4.79 3.31 -13.31
N ASP A 512 4.99 4.55 -12.83
CA ASP A 512 4.10 5.23 -11.89
C ASP A 512 2.92 5.88 -12.63
N ALA A 513 3.13 6.36 -13.87
CA ALA A 513 2.01 6.71 -14.76
C ALA A 513 1.12 5.50 -15.11
N GLU A 514 1.73 4.34 -15.38
CA GLU A 514 1.03 3.08 -15.63
C GLU A 514 0.27 2.56 -14.40
N ARG A 515 0.78 2.83 -13.19
CA ARG A 515 0.10 2.53 -11.92
C ARG A 515 -1.10 3.42 -11.60
N GLY A 516 -1.20 4.61 -12.22
CA GLY A 516 -2.30 5.52 -11.91
C GLY A 516 -2.04 7.00 -12.18
N ALA A 517 -0.77 7.43 -12.17
CA ALA A 517 -0.38 8.84 -12.21
C ALA A 517 -0.44 9.42 -13.62
N ARG A 518 -1.62 9.34 -14.23
CA ARG A 518 -1.92 9.90 -15.54
C ARG A 518 -3.33 10.44 -15.63
N GLY A 519 -3.51 11.38 -16.55
CA GLY A 519 -4.76 12.03 -16.87
C GLY A 519 -4.79 12.56 -18.30
N ILE A 520 -5.87 13.27 -18.64
CA ILE A 520 -6.02 13.94 -19.93
C ILE A 520 -6.45 15.38 -19.69
N ILE A 521 -5.85 16.32 -20.42
CA ILE A 521 -6.41 17.65 -20.66
C ILE A 521 -7.11 17.59 -22.03
N ARG A 522 -8.43 17.73 -22.02
CA ARG A 522 -9.26 17.83 -23.23
C ARG A 522 -9.31 19.29 -23.66
N VAL A 523 -8.70 19.57 -24.80
CA VAL A 523 -8.67 20.91 -25.42
C VAL A 523 -9.69 20.97 -26.53
N THR A 524 -10.66 21.87 -26.42
CA THR A 524 -11.65 22.12 -27.48
C THR A 524 -11.31 23.39 -28.26
N LYS A 525 -11.97 23.61 -29.39
CA LYS A 525 -11.88 24.89 -30.11
C LYS A 525 -12.44 26.05 -29.29
#